data_AF-A0A972UK49-F1
#
_entry.id   AF-A0A972UK49-F1
#
_cell.length_a   1.000
_cell.length_b   1.000
_cell.length_c   1.000
_cell.angle_alpha   90.00
_cell.angle_beta   90.00
_cell.angle_gamma   90.00
#
_symmetry.space_group_name_H-M   'P 1'
#
loop_
_entity.id
_entity.type
_entity.pdbx_description
1 polymer ?
#
loop_
_entity_poly.entity_id
_entity_poly.type
_entity_poly.pdbx_seq_one_letter_code
_entity_poly.pdbx_strand_id
1 'polypeptide(L)'
;MVQDKHDFFQSSSEITVQINRDRDANLTDFGKAVLDDRYLMPGESYQDLFARVASHYGDDSGHAQRIYDYMSNLWFMPSTPVLSNGGTKRGLPISCFLNEANDSLEGIVDLWNENVWLAARGGGIGSYWGNLRSIGEKVGANGKTSGIVPFIRVMDSLTLAISQGSLRRGSAAVYLRIDHPEIEEFIEIRRPTGGDPNRKALNLHHGVVITD
;
A
#
# COMPACT_ATOMS: atom_id res chain seq x y z
N MET A 1 14.86 42.83 -18.68
CA MET A 1 15.55 41.57 -19.00
C MET A 1 14.53 40.47 -18.79
N VAL A 2 13.95 39.94 -19.87
CA VAL A 2 13.01 38.82 -19.80
C VAL A 2 13.88 37.58 -19.75
N GLN A 3 14.06 37.02 -18.56
CA GLN A 3 14.72 35.73 -18.39
C GLN A 3 13.68 34.68 -18.83
N ASP A 4 14.00 33.89 -19.86
CA ASP A 4 13.12 32.84 -20.38
C ASP A 4 12.62 31.97 -19.23
N LYS A 5 11.33 32.14 -18.88
CA LYS A 5 10.67 31.49 -17.75
C LYS A 5 10.25 30.05 -18.08
N HIS A 6 10.95 29.38 -18.99
CA HIS A 6 10.53 28.09 -19.54
C HIS A 6 11.60 27.07 -19.20
N ASP A 7 11.49 26.55 -17.98
CA ASP A 7 12.23 25.39 -17.55
C ASP A 7 11.58 24.15 -18.16
N PHE A 8 12.36 23.21 -18.65
CA PHE A 8 11.87 22.02 -19.34
C PHE A 8 12.40 20.76 -18.65
N PHE A 9 11.50 19.84 -18.35
CA PHE A 9 11.84 18.48 -17.99
C PHE A 9 11.80 17.60 -19.23
N GLN A 10 12.83 16.77 -19.43
CA GLN A 10 12.86 15.76 -20.50
C GLN A 10 13.09 14.38 -19.89
N SER A 11 12.18 13.45 -20.17
CA SER A 11 12.30 12.07 -19.72
C SER A 11 13.21 11.25 -20.65
N SER A 12 13.62 10.06 -20.19
CA SER A 12 14.37 9.09 -21.01
C SER A 12 13.61 8.59 -22.24
N SER A 13 12.29 8.77 -22.28
CA SER A 13 11.41 8.39 -23.38
C SER A 13 11.11 9.57 -24.31
N GLU A 14 11.94 10.63 -24.27
CA GLU A 14 11.83 11.85 -25.08
C GLU A 14 10.53 12.66 -24.87
N ILE A 15 9.77 12.34 -23.81
CA ILE A 15 8.62 13.16 -23.37
C ILE A 15 9.15 14.43 -22.70
N THR A 16 8.61 15.58 -23.12
CA THR A 16 8.98 16.89 -22.61
C THR A 16 7.80 17.55 -21.90
N VAL A 17 8.06 18.12 -20.72
CA VAL A 17 7.10 18.90 -19.95
C VAL A 17 7.70 20.26 -19.64
N GLN A 18 6.96 21.31 -19.93
CA GLN A 18 7.29 22.68 -19.55
C GLN A 18 6.89 22.90 -18.09
N ILE A 19 7.88 23.20 -17.25
CA ILE A 19 7.73 23.47 -15.83
C ILE A 19 7.44 24.94 -15.58
N ASN A 20 6.50 25.21 -14.69
CA ASN A 20 6.25 26.53 -14.10
C ASN A 20 6.55 26.51 -12.59
N ARG A 21 7.71 27.03 -12.21
CA ARG A 21 8.18 27.10 -10.81
C ARG A 21 7.35 28.05 -9.93
N ASP A 22 6.64 29.01 -10.50
CA ASP A 22 5.78 29.91 -9.72
C ASP A 22 4.61 29.15 -9.06
N ARG A 23 4.28 27.94 -9.54
CA ARG A 23 3.23 27.09 -8.96
C ARG A 23 3.59 26.46 -7.62
N ASP A 24 4.83 26.59 -7.16
CA ASP A 24 5.19 26.25 -5.77
C ASP A 24 4.41 27.12 -4.75
N ALA A 25 3.92 28.29 -5.17
CA ALA A 25 3.04 29.14 -4.37
C ALA A 25 1.65 28.51 -4.11
N ASN A 26 1.22 27.53 -4.91
CA ASN A 26 -0.04 26.82 -4.69
C ASN A 26 0.06 25.85 -3.50
N LEU A 27 1.26 25.35 -3.19
CA LEU A 27 1.49 24.39 -2.12
C LEU A 27 1.50 25.11 -0.75
N THR A 28 0.78 24.54 0.21
CA THR A 28 0.84 24.97 1.62
C THR A 28 2.19 24.63 2.24
N ASP A 29 2.58 25.32 3.30
CA ASP A 29 3.84 25.05 4.02
C ASP A 29 3.89 23.61 4.56
N PHE A 30 2.76 23.10 5.06
CA PHE A 30 2.66 21.71 5.48
C PHE A 30 2.78 20.73 4.29
N GLY A 31 2.15 21.05 3.16
CA GLY A 31 2.28 20.25 1.95
C GLY A 31 3.73 20.16 1.47
N LYS A 32 4.46 21.28 1.48
CA LYS A 32 5.90 21.34 1.17
C LYS A 32 6.70 20.46 2.11
N ALA A 33 6.51 20.60 3.42
CA ALA A 33 7.20 19.79 4.42
C ALA A 33 6.97 18.28 4.22
N VAL A 34 5.75 17.86 3.85
CA VAL A 34 5.45 16.46 3.56
C VAL A 34 6.14 15.98 2.27
N LEU A 35 6.16 16.81 1.23
CA LEU A 35 6.86 16.49 -0.02
C LEU A 35 8.37 16.33 0.21
N ASP A 36 8.97 17.24 0.98
CA ASP A 36 10.39 17.21 1.35
C ASP A 36 10.76 15.95 2.14
N ASP A 37 9.94 15.58 3.13
CA ASP A 37 10.19 14.43 4.00
C ASP A 37 10.09 13.09 3.25
N ARG A 38 9.17 12.96 2.27
CA ARG A 38 8.74 11.64 1.78
C ARG A 38 8.70 11.44 0.27
N TYR A 39 8.61 12.50 -0.53
CA TYR A 39 8.29 12.33 -1.96
C TYR A 39 9.45 12.65 -2.87
N LEU A 40 10.23 13.69 -2.54
CA LEU A 40 11.33 14.12 -3.39
C LEU A 40 12.44 13.08 -3.48
N MET A 41 13.01 12.97 -4.68
CA MET A 41 14.29 12.31 -4.92
C MET A 41 15.44 13.28 -4.57
N PRO A 42 16.67 12.77 -4.34
CA PRO A 42 17.82 13.64 -4.09
C PRO A 42 18.02 14.67 -5.22
N GLY A 43 17.97 15.96 -4.88
CA GLY A 43 18.12 17.07 -5.83
C GLY A 43 16.87 17.42 -6.65
N GLU A 44 15.72 16.80 -6.36
CA GLU A 44 14.46 17.07 -7.04
C GLU A 44 13.68 18.20 -6.34
N SER A 45 13.10 19.15 -7.08
CA SER A 45 12.16 20.14 -6.54
C SER A 45 10.69 19.69 -6.70
N TYR A 46 9.74 20.42 -6.11
CA TYR A 46 8.31 20.05 -6.17
C TYR A 46 7.77 19.97 -7.60
N GLN A 47 8.13 20.93 -8.47
CA GLN A 47 7.68 20.88 -9.85
C GLN A 47 8.41 19.79 -10.66
N ASP A 48 9.66 19.48 -10.35
CA ASP A 48 10.39 18.40 -11.00
C ASP A 48 9.75 17.04 -10.66
N LEU A 49 9.31 16.84 -9.41
CA LEU A 49 8.52 15.68 -8.99
C LEU A 49 7.25 15.55 -9.84
N PHE A 50 6.48 16.63 -10.00
CA PHE A 50 5.26 16.60 -10.80
C PHE A 50 5.56 16.33 -12.28
N ALA A 51 6.61 16.93 -12.84
CA ALA A 51 7.00 16.70 -14.22
C ALA A 51 7.51 15.27 -14.47
N ARG A 52 8.29 14.70 -13.55
CA ARG A 52 8.71 13.29 -13.59
C ARG A 52 7.51 12.35 -13.62
N VAL A 53 6.59 12.53 -12.67
CA VAL A 53 5.41 11.67 -12.55
C VAL A 53 4.51 11.81 -13.78
N ALA A 54 4.26 13.03 -14.24
CA ALA A 54 3.48 13.29 -15.44
C ALA A 54 4.11 12.66 -16.69
N SER A 55 5.43 12.79 -16.85
CA SER A 55 6.15 12.24 -18.01
C SER A 55 6.22 10.71 -17.99
N HIS A 56 6.15 10.09 -16.81
CA HIS A 56 6.15 8.64 -16.69
C HIS A 56 4.82 7.99 -17.09
N TYR A 57 3.70 8.67 -16.80
CA TYR A 57 2.34 8.16 -17.08
C TYR A 57 1.69 8.76 -18.32
N GLY A 58 2.26 9.81 -18.91
CA GLY A 58 1.79 10.39 -20.16
C GLY A 58 2.20 9.54 -21.36
N ASP A 59 1.30 9.45 -22.35
CA ASP A 59 1.57 8.72 -23.60
C ASP A 59 2.48 9.52 -24.56
N ASP A 60 2.39 10.86 -24.51
CA ASP A 60 3.18 11.80 -25.29
C ASP A 60 3.41 13.11 -24.51
N SER A 61 4.21 14.04 -25.04
CA SER A 61 4.50 15.33 -24.41
C SER A 61 3.25 16.18 -24.16
N GLY A 62 2.25 16.14 -25.06
CA GLY A 62 1.00 16.88 -24.88
C GLY A 62 0.15 16.29 -23.75
N HIS A 63 0.10 14.96 -23.63
CA HIS A 63 -0.59 14.26 -22.54
C HIS A 63 0.12 14.51 -21.20
N ALA A 64 1.45 14.34 -21.16
CA ALA A 64 2.25 14.61 -19.97
C ALA A 64 2.09 16.06 -19.50
N GLN A 65 2.08 17.04 -20.41
CA GLN A 65 1.85 18.44 -20.07
C GLN A 65 0.49 18.65 -19.38
N ARG A 66 -0.59 18.02 -19.88
CA ARG A 66 -1.91 18.12 -19.25
C ARG A 66 -1.92 17.51 -17.83
N ILE A 67 -1.29 16.36 -17.65
CA ILE A 67 -1.17 15.72 -16.32
C ILE A 67 -0.38 16.64 -15.36
N TYR A 68 0.75 17.19 -15.81
CA TYR A 68 1.55 18.14 -15.05
C TYR A 68 0.74 19.39 -14.68
N ASP A 69 0.00 19.98 -15.61
CA ASP A 69 -0.82 21.16 -15.36
C ASP A 69 -1.91 20.88 -14.32
N TYR A 70 -2.57 19.73 -14.37
CA TYR A 70 -3.58 19.39 -13.38
C TYR A 70 -2.99 19.12 -11.99
N MET A 71 -1.83 18.46 -11.90
CA MET A 71 -1.14 18.23 -10.60
C MET A 71 -0.61 19.53 -10.01
N SER A 72 0.14 20.32 -10.79
CA SER A 72 0.80 21.54 -10.30
C SER A 72 -0.16 22.69 -9.99
N ASN A 73 -1.37 22.69 -10.57
CA ASN A 73 -2.47 23.57 -10.14
C ASN A 73 -3.31 22.98 -8.98
N LEU A 74 -2.94 21.82 -8.46
CA LEU A 74 -3.62 21.09 -7.37
C LEU A 74 -5.08 20.73 -7.68
N TRP A 75 -5.43 20.54 -8.96
CA TRP A 75 -6.77 20.09 -9.36
C TRP A 75 -6.97 18.59 -9.13
N PHE A 76 -5.87 17.84 -9.12
CA PHE A 76 -5.82 16.48 -8.59
C PHE A 76 -4.44 16.22 -7.98
N MET A 77 -4.35 15.20 -7.14
CA MET A 77 -3.08 14.65 -6.67
C MET A 77 -3.16 13.12 -6.72
N PRO A 78 -2.14 12.44 -7.27
CA PRO A 78 -2.12 10.99 -7.30
C PRO A 78 -1.89 10.42 -5.90
N SER A 79 -2.28 9.17 -5.68
CA SER A 79 -2.00 8.45 -4.43
C SER A 79 -0.49 8.34 -4.15
N THR A 80 -0.12 8.17 -2.88
CA THR A 80 1.29 8.13 -2.45
C THR A 80 2.20 7.26 -3.31
N PRO A 81 1.90 5.98 -3.61
CA PRO A 81 2.82 5.14 -4.39
C PRO A 81 2.99 5.61 -5.84
N VAL A 82 1.94 6.19 -6.44
CA VAL A 82 2.02 6.75 -7.80
C VAL A 82 2.92 7.99 -7.81
N LEU A 83 2.76 8.88 -6.82
CA LEU A 83 3.59 10.09 -6.71
C LEU A 83 5.05 9.78 -6.36
N SER A 84 5.29 8.92 -5.36
CA SER A 84 6.63 8.59 -4.87
C SER A 84 7.41 7.69 -5.82
N ASN A 85 6.75 6.75 -6.51
CA ASN A 85 7.44 5.72 -7.29
C ASN A 85 7.43 5.97 -8.80
N GLY A 86 6.48 6.74 -9.34
CA GLY A 86 6.36 6.97 -10.79
C GLY A 86 7.66 7.49 -11.42
N GLY A 87 8.22 6.78 -12.39
CA GLY A 87 9.49 7.15 -13.01
C GLY A 87 10.74 6.90 -12.15
N THR A 88 10.63 6.11 -11.08
CA THR A 88 11.74 5.71 -10.21
C THR A 88 11.89 4.19 -10.14
N LYS A 89 12.89 3.69 -9.39
CA LYS A 89 13.06 2.26 -9.05
C LYS A 89 12.72 1.94 -7.59
N ARG A 90 12.03 2.85 -6.85
CA ARG A 90 11.78 2.73 -5.40
C ARG A 90 10.76 1.65 -5.02
N GLY A 91 9.74 1.40 -5.84
CA GLY A 91 8.64 0.50 -5.48
C GLY A 91 7.55 0.41 -6.54
N LEU A 92 6.44 -0.25 -6.20
CA LEU A 92 5.28 -0.39 -7.09
C LEU A 92 4.40 0.87 -7.04
N PRO A 93 3.80 1.29 -8.17
CA PRO A 93 2.85 2.40 -8.19
C PRO A 93 1.42 1.96 -7.81
N ILE A 94 1.29 1.04 -6.84
CA ILE A 94 0.01 0.43 -6.45
C ILE A 94 -0.17 0.58 -4.94
N SER A 95 -1.34 1.07 -4.53
CA SER A 95 -1.65 1.35 -3.11
C SER A 95 -2.19 0.16 -2.34
N CYS A 96 -3.08 -0.61 -2.96
CA CYS A 96 -3.89 -1.63 -2.30
C CYS A 96 -3.79 -2.96 -3.05
N PHE A 97 -3.64 -4.04 -2.30
CA PHE A 97 -3.62 -5.40 -2.80
C PHE A 97 -4.65 -6.24 -2.05
N LEU A 98 -5.34 -7.10 -2.79
CA LEU A 98 -6.33 -8.04 -2.25
C LEU A 98 -5.96 -9.45 -2.69
N ASN A 99 -5.96 -10.36 -1.73
CA ASN A 99 -5.72 -11.79 -1.94
C ASN A 99 -6.52 -12.62 -0.93
N GLU A 100 -6.44 -13.94 -1.05
CA GLU A 100 -7.17 -14.85 -0.17
C GLU A 100 -6.32 -16.07 0.19
N ALA A 101 -6.60 -16.63 1.35
CA ALA A 101 -5.99 -17.87 1.80
C ALA A 101 -6.66 -19.07 1.12
N ASN A 102 -5.88 -20.11 0.81
CA ASN A 102 -6.41 -21.41 0.38
C ASN A 102 -6.28 -22.42 1.52
N ASP A 103 -7.23 -23.35 1.66
CA ASP A 103 -7.30 -24.34 2.76
C ASP A 103 -6.28 -25.49 2.61
N SER A 104 -5.01 -25.12 2.52
CA SER A 104 -3.85 -26.01 2.53
C SER A 104 -2.66 -25.30 3.17
N LEU A 105 -1.71 -26.06 3.72
CA LEU A 105 -0.50 -25.46 4.30
C LEU A 105 0.32 -24.70 3.26
N GLU A 106 0.42 -25.24 2.04
CA GLU A 106 1.08 -24.59 0.91
C GLU A 106 0.42 -23.25 0.58
N GLY A 107 -0.92 -23.22 0.47
CA GLY A 107 -1.66 -21.99 0.18
C GLY A 107 -1.53 -20.93 1.27
N ILE A 108 -1.45 -21.32 2.54
CA ILE A 108 -1.22 -20.40 3.66
C ILE A 108 0.20 -19.82 3.60
N VAL A 109 1.20 -20.66 3.34
CA VAL A 109 2.61 -20.23 3.23
C VAL A 109 2.81 -19.31 2.02
N ASP A 110 2.20 -19.63 0.89
CA ASP A 110 2.25 -18.79 -0.32
C ASP A 110 1.62 -17.43 -0.08
N LEU A 111 0.47 -17.36 0.59
CA LEU A 111 -0.16 -16.10 0.99
C LEU A 111 0.78 -15.27 1.88
N TRP A 112 1.44 -15.87 2.87
CA TRP A 112 2.40 -15.17 3.71
C TRP A 112 3.58 -14.65 2.89
N ASN A 113 4.14 -15.47 2.00
CA ASN A 113 5.25 -15.07 1.13
C ASN A 113 4.87 -13.90 0.22
N GLU A 114 3.68 -13.95 -0.39
CA GLU A 114 3.16 -12.85 -1.20
C GLU A 114 3.04 -11.57 -0.36
N ASN A 115 2.40 -11.66 0.81
CA ASN A 115 2.20 -10.53 1.70
C ASN A 115 3.53 -9.89 2.16
N VAL A 116 4.55 -10.71 2.40
CA VAL A 116 5.90 -10.26 2.74
C VAL A 116 6.49 -9.38 1.63
N TRP A 117 6.42 -9.83 0.38
CA TRP A 117 6.95 -9.08 -0.76
C TRP A 117 6.15 -7.82 -1.06
N LEU A 118 4.82 -7.88 -0.96
CA LEU A 118 3.95 -6.72 -1.16
C LEU A 118 4.18 -5.66 -0.09
N ALA A 119 4.32 -6.06 1.18
CA ALA A 119 4.61 -5.15 2.28
C ALA A 119 6.00 -4.49 2.12
N ALA A 120 7.02 -5.25 1.70
CA ALA A 120 8.35 -4.73 1.45
C ALA A 120 8.37 -3.68 0.32
N ARG A 121 7.44 -3.78 -0.64
CA ARG A 121 7.24 -2.80 -1.72
C ARG A 121 6.28 -1.66 -1.35
N GLY A 122 5.86 -1.60 -0.09
CA GLY A 122 5.08 -0.51 0.47
C GLY A 122 3.60 -0.56 0.15
N GLY A 123 3.03 -1.73 -0.18
CA GLY A 123 1.59 -1.91 -0.41
C GLY A 123 0.79 -2.05 0.89
N GLY A 124 -0.46 -1.57 0.89
CA GLY A 124 -1.46 -1.96 1.90
C GLY A 124 -2.19 -3.22 1.46
N ILE A 125 -2.38 -4.17 2.35
CA ILE A 125 -2.82 -5.53 2.00
C ILE A 125 -4.13 -5.88 2.70
N GLY A 126 -5.09 -6.46 1.98
CA GLY A 126 -6.29 -7.08 2.53
C GLY A 126 -6.34 -8.56 2.16
N SER A 127 -6.27 -9.45 3.14
CA SER A 127 -6.33 -10.90 2.91
C SER A 127 -7.64 -11.48 3.41
N TYR A 128 -8.35 -12.24 2.58
CA TYR A 128 -9.54 -12.99 2.98
C TYR A 128 -9.17 -14.36 3.55
N TRP A 129 -9.73 -14.72 4.70
CA TRP A 129 -9.39 -15.95 5.45
C TRP A 129 -10.55 -16.94 5.58
N GLY A 130 -11.71 -16.64 5.02
CA GLY A 130 -12.92 -17.47 5.17
C GLY A 130 -12.93 -18.78 4.40
N ASN A 131 -11.88 -19.07 3.62
CA ASN A 131 -11.73 -20.34 2.92
C ASN A 131 -11.17 -21.45 3.81
N LEU A 132 -10.47 -21.10 4.90
CA LEU A 132 -9.84 -22.09 5.78
C LEU A 132 -10.88 -22.79 6.67
N ARG A 133 -10.62 -24.07 6.94
CA ARG A 133 -11.40 -24.83 7.92
C ARG A 133 -11.20 -24.29 9.33
N SER A 134 -12.27 -24.35 10.12
CA SER A 134 -12.34 -23.83 11.48
C SER A 134 -11.71 -24.74 12.53
N ILE A 135 -11.38 -24.16 13.69
CA ILE A 135 -10.81 -24.87 14.83
C ILE A 135 -11.50 -26.22 15.12
N GLY A 136 -10.69 -27.28 15.29
CA GLY A 136 -11.19 -28.61 15.60
C GLY A 136 -11.61 -29.46 14.38
N GLU A 137 -11.71 -28.87 13.19
CA GLU A 137 -11.94 -29.61 11.96
C GLU A 137 -10.76 -30.52 11.59
N LYS A 138 -11.05 -31.63 10.92
CA LYS A 138 -10.08 -32.70 10.65
C LYS A 138 -8.97 -32.24 9.72
N VAL A 139 -7.73 -32.65 10.01
CA VAL A 139 -6.54 -32.47 9.16
C VAL A 139 -5.82 -33.81 9.02
N GLY A 140 -5.55 -34.24 7.79
CA GLY A 140 -4.93 -35.54 7.52
C GLY A 140 -5.73 -36.72 8.10
N ALA A 141 -5.05 -37.77 8.54
CA ALA A 141 -5.70 -38.96 9.09
C ALA A 141 -6.25 -38.74 10.51
N ASN A 142 -5.43 -38.16 11.41
CA ASN A 142 -5.69 -38.09 12.86
C ASN A 142 -5.56 -36.68 13.46
N GLY A 143 -5.30 -35.66 12.64
CA GLY A 143 -5.08 -34.29 13.10
C GLY A 143 -6.37 -33.48 13.20
N LYS A 144 -6.30 -32.37 13.94
CA LYS A 144 -7.29 -31.31 13.96
C LYS A 144 -6.59 -29.96 13.80
N THR A 145 -7.22 -29.02 13.10
CA THR A 145 -6.66 -27.67 12.97
C THR A 145 -6.80 -26.87 14.27
N SER A 146 -5.90 -25.92 14.47
CA SER A 146 -5.96 -24.91 15.53
C SER A 146 -6.81 -23.68 15.17
N GLY A 147 -7.40 -23.69 13.96
CA GLY A 147 -8.25 -22.63 13.43
C GLY A 147 -7.48 -21.53 12.72
N ILE A 148 -8.18 -20.49 12.27
CA ILE A 148 -7.60 -19.38 11.49
C ILE A 148 -6.77 -18.42 12.33
N VAL A 149 -7.12 -18.23 13.61
CA VAL A 149 -6.54 -17.17 14.45
C VAL A 149 -5.03 -17.33 14.67
N PRO A 150 -4.48 -18.54 14.91
CA PRO A 150 -3.03 -18.73 15.00
C PRO A 150 -2.29 -18.41 13.69
N PHE A 151 -2.88 -18.68 12.53
CA PHE A 151 -2.27 -18.32 11.25
C PHE A 151 -2.28 -16.80 11.03
N ILE A 152 -3.37 -16.13 11.39
CA ILE A 152 -3.47 -14.66 11.39
C ILE A 152 -2.44 -14.04 12.36
N ARG A 153 -2.20 -14.67 13.52
CA ARG A 153 -1.15 -14.24 14.47
C ARG A 153 0.24 -14.23 13.86
N VAL A 154 0.56 -15.20 13.00
CA VAL A 154 1.84 -15.21 12.26
C VAL A 154 1.91 -14.01 11.32
N MET A 155 0.84 -13.74 10.57
CA MET A 155 0.76 -12.58 9.67
C MET A 155 0.88 -11.23 10.42
N ASP A 156 0.37 -11.13 11.65
CA ASP A 156 0.55 -9.96 12.53
C ASP A 156 2.03 -9.68 12.79
N SER A 157 2.80 -10.73 13.11
CA SER A 157 4.24 -10.63 13.34
C SER A 157 5.00 -10.29 12.06
N LEU A 158 4.62 -10.86 10.91
CA LEU A 158 5.23 -10.53 9.61
C LEU A 158 5.04 -9.05 9.25
N THR A 159 3.86 -8.49 9.53
CA THR A 159 3.56 -7.07 9.28
C THR A 159 4.43 -6.13 10.12
N LEU A 160 4.81 -6.55 11.33
CA LEU A 160 5.76 -5.81 12.17
C LEU A 160 7.20 -5.94 11.70
N ALA A 161 7.59 -7.12 11.23
CA ALA A 161 8.95 -7.39 10.79
C ALA A 161 9.31 -6.65 9.50
N ILE A 162 8.32 -6.28 8.69
CA ILE A 162 8.53 -5.77 7.34
C ILE A 162 8.02 -4.32 7.24
N SER A 163 8.96 -3.39 7.06
CA SER A 163 8.68 -2.00 6.74
C SER A 163 9.31 -1.63 5.41
N GLN A 164 8.56 -0.98 4.52
CA GLN A 164 9.16 -0.33 3.35
C GLN A 164 10.02 0.84 3.84
N GLY A 165 11.29 0.84 3.43
CA GLY A 165 12.30 1.83 3.82
C GLY A 165 11.74 3.25 3.97
N SER A 166 11.98 3.83 5.15
CA SER A 166 11.73 5.22 5.60
C SER A 166 10.37 5.89 5.36
N LEU A 167 9.46 5.38 4.52
CA LEU A 167 8.26 6.11 4.09
C LEU A 167 7.00 5.77 4.88
N ARG A 168 6.73 4.48 5.12
CA ARG A 168 5.60 4.03 5.95
C ARG A 168 5.77 2.61 6.48
N ARG A 169 5.20 2.38 7.67
CA ARG A 169 5.00 1.02 8.21
C ARG A 169 3.99 0.26 7.33
N GLY A 170 4.25 -1.02 7.08
CA GLY A 170 3.27 -1.89 6.43
C GLY A 170 1.96 -1.92 7.22
N SER A 171 0.84 -1.93 6.52
CA SER A 171 -0.50 -2.08 7.11
C SER A 171 -1.22 -3.19 6.38
N ALA A 172 -1.83 -4.09 7.16
CA ALA A 172 -2.56 -5.22 6.64
C ALA A 172 -3.89 -5.38 7.36
N ALA A 173 -4.90 -5.82 6.61
CA ALA A 173 -6.22 -6.14 7.07
C ALA A 173 -6.54 -7.60 6.76
N VAL A 174 -7.26 -8.25 7.67
CA VAL A 174 -7.81 -9.59 7.46
C VAL A 174 -9.33 -9.54 7.38
N TYR A 175 -9.92 -10.33 6.49
CA TYR A 175 -11.36 -10.37 6.28
C TYR A 175 -11.92 -11.75 6.53
N LEU A 176 -13.08 -11.80 7.21
CA LEU A 176 -13.79 -13.04 7.51
C LEU A 176 -15.29 -12.84 7.30
N ARG A 177 -15.97 -13.85 6.74
CA ARG A 177 -17.43 -13.84 6.61
C ARG A 177 -18.12 -13.97 7.97
N ILE A 178 -19.28 -13.32 8.10
CA ILE A 178 -20.05 -13.24 9.36
C ILE A 178 -20.49 -14.62 9.89
N ASP A 179 -20.70 -15.59 9.02
CA ASP A 179 -21.15 -16.95 9.33
C ASP A 179 -20.01 -17.95 9.58
N HIS A 180 -18.75 -17.49 9.55
CA HIS A 180 -17.60 -18.36 9.83
C HIS A 180 -17.65 -18.85 11.30
N PRO A 181 -17.42 -20.15 11.60
CA PRO A 181 -17.52 -20.68 12.96
C PRO A 181 -16.61 -19.99 14.00
N GLU A 182 -15.49 -19.41 13.56
CA GLU A 182 -14.57 -18.64 14.43
C GLU A 182 -14.88 -17.12 14.51
N ILE A 183 -16.05 -16.64 14.05
CA ILE A 183 -16.35 -15.20 13.96
C ILE A 183 -16.31 -14.46 15.30
N GLU A 184 -16.84 -15.05 16.38
CA GLU A 184 -16.89 -14.40 17.69
C GLU A 184 -15.49 -14.17 18.25
N GLU A 185 -14.57 -15.10 18.01
CA GLU A 185 -13.17 -14.90 18.38
C GLU A 185 -12.47 -13.91 17.44
N PHE A 186 -12.78 -13.96 16.14
CA PHE A 186 -12.20 -13.08 15.14
C PHE A 186 -12.43 -11.59 15.43
N ILE A 187 -13.65 -11.20 15.83
CA ILE A 187 -13.94 -9.80 16.19
C ILE A 187 -13.20 -9.34 17.46
N GLU A 188 -12.74 -10.30 18.27
CA GLU A 188 -12.03 -10.07 19.53
C GLU A 188 -10.50 -10.10 19.39
N ILE A 189 -9.94 -10.35 18.20
CA ILE A 189 -8.49 -10.54 18.01
C ILE A 189 -7.66 -9.28 18.31
N ARG A 190 -8.27 -8.09 18.25
CA ARG A 190 -7.60 -6.82 18.57
C ARG A 190 -7.84 -6.36 20.01
N ARG A 191 -8.67 -7.06 20.80
CA ARG A 191 -8.88 -6.68 22.20
C ARG A 191 -7.60 -6.96 23.00
N PRO A 192 -7.01 -5.94 23.66
CA PRO A 192 -5.72 -6.08 24.34
C PRO A 192 -5.82 -6.89 25.64
N THR A 193 -7.03 -7.04 26.20
CA THR A 193 -7.28 -7.71 27.49
C THR A 193 -8.27 -8.86 27.31
N GLY A 194 -8.08 -9.93 28.07
CA GLY A 194 -8.96 -11.11 28.06
C GLY A 194 -8.65 -12.09 26.92
N GLY A 195 -9.06 -13.34 27.10
CA GLY A 195 -8.76 -14.44 26.17
C GLY A 195 -7.29 -14.89 26.23
N ASP A 196 -6.91 -15.75 25.28
CA ASP A 196 -5.54 -16.24 25.12
C ASP A 196 -4.68 -15.20 24.38
N PRO A 197 -3.57 -14.70 24.96
CA PRO A 197 -2.65 -13.77 24.29
C PRO A 197 -2.07 -14.30 22.98
N ASN A 198 -1.97 -15.63 22.82
CA ASN A 198 -1.49 -16.26 21.58
C ASN A 198 -2.52 -16.19 20.44
N ARG A 199 -3.75 -15.82 20.75
CA ARG A 199 -4.87 -15.68 19.81
C ARG A 199 -5.27 -14.21 19.60
N LYS A 200 -4.31 -13.28 19.78
CA LYS A 200 -4.47 -11.83 19.58
C LYS A 200 -3.56 -11.28 18.48
N ALA A 201 -4.10 -10.47 17.58
CA ALA A 201 -3.38 -9.81 16.48
C ALA A 201 -3.58 -8.30 16.54
N LEU A 202 -2.80 -7.61 17.38
CA LEU A 202 -3.01 -6.20 17.71
C LEU A 202 -2.56 -5.22 16.61
N ASN A 203 -1.70 -5.68 15.70
CA ASN A 203 -1.06 -4.86 14.66
C ASN A 203 -1.75 -4.96 13.30
N LEU A 204 -2.64 -5.93 13.13
CA LEU A 204 -3.53 -6.05 11.99
C LEU A 204 -4.81 -5.24 12.18
N HIS A 205 -5.46 -4.91 11.07
CA HIS A 205 -6.87 -4.52 11.03
C HIS A 205 -7.72 -5.77 10.72
N HIS A 206 -8.99 -5.76 11.12
CA HIS A 206 -9.92 -6.83 10.75
C HIS A 206 -11.24 -6.24 10.23
N GLY A 207 -11.81 -6.91 9.23
CA GLY A 207 -13.10 -6.57 8.64
C GLY A 207 -14.00 -7.80 8.58
N VAL A 208 -15.30 -7.59 8.79
CA VAL A 208 -16.30 -8.65 8.67
C VAL A 208 -17.04 -8.49 7.34
N VAL A 209 -17.12 -9.56 6.56
CA VAL A 209 -17.88 -9.61 5.31
C VAL A 209 -19.31 -10.02 5.65
N ILE A 210 -20.24 -9.09 5.49
CA ILE A 210 -21.66 -9.25 5.80
C ILE A 210 -22.41 -9.58 4.50
N THR A 211 -23.22 -10.62 4.53
CA THR A 211 -24.11 -10.97 3.41
C THR A 211 -25.38 -10.11 3.46
N ASP A 212 -26.05 -9.95 2.32
CA ASP A 212 -27.35 -9.27 2.21
C ASP A 212 -28.45 -9.89 3.09
#